data_AF-A0A938WIE6-F1
#
_entry.id   AF-A0A938WIE6-F1
#
_cell.length_a   1.000
_cell.length_b   1.000
_cell.length_c   1.000
_cell.angle_alpha   90.00
_cell.angle_beta   90.00
_cell.angle_gamma   90.00
#
_symmetry.space_group_name_H-M   'P 1'
#
loop_
_entity.id
_entity.type
_entity.pdbx_description
1 polymer ?
#
loop_
_entity_poly.entity_id
_entity_poly.type
_entity_poly.pdbx_seq_one_letter_code
_entity_poly.pdbx_strand_id
1 'polypeptide(L)'
;MSRILLLTLLTVSLGGCFLLPDRRASCSRPQPYESAEQQPALSVPEGATAPDRRNVMKIPELKSPPPPKDPTRCLDEPPPFGETRPKGS
;
A
#
# COMPACT_ATOMS: atom_id res chain seq x y z
N MET A 1 -23.59 -40.93 19.62
CA MET A 1 -22.26 -40.29 19.49
C MET A 1 -21.91 -39.80 18.07
N SER A 2 -22.15 -40.57 17.01
CA SER A 2 -21.72 -40.22 15.63
C SER A 2 -22.26 -38.88 15.08
N ARG A 3 -23.53 -38.53 15.35
CA ARG A 3 -24.14 -37.28 14.85
C ARG A 3 -23.58 -36.00 15.46
N ILE A 4 -23.18 -36.06 16.73
CA ILE A 4 -22.58 -34.92 17.44
C ILE A 4 -21.18 -34.65 16.87
N LEU A 5 -20.44 -35.71 16.56
CA LEU A 5 -19.09 -35.63 16.00
C LEU A 5 -19.10 -35.01 14.59
N LEU A 6 -20.10 -35.34 13.77
CA LEU A 6 -20.33 -34.72 12.46
C LEU A 6 -20.68 -33.23 12.57
N LEU A 7 -21.52 -32.85 13.51
CA LEU A 7 -21.89 -31.44 13.74
C LEU A 7 -20.69 -30.61 14.21
N THR A 8 -19.85 -31.16 15.09
CA THR A 8 -18.64 -30.45 15.55
C THR A 8 -17.59 -30.29 14.44
N LEU A 9 -17.47 -31.25 13.53
CA LEU A 9 -16.57 -31.13 12.38
C LEU A 9 -17.06 -30.07 11.39
N LEU A 10 -18.37 -29.99 11.19
CA LEU A 10 -18.99 -29.01 10.29
C LEU A 10 -18.84 -27.57 10.81
N THR A 11 -18.98 -27.35 12.12
CA THR A 11 -18.86 -26.00 12.69
C THR A 11 -17.42 -25.50 12.68
N VAL A 12 -16.44 -26.38 12.89
CA VAL A 12 -15.01 -26.04 12.81
C VAL A 12 -14.57 -25.71 11.38
N SER A 13 -15.09 -26.42 10.37
CA SER A 13 -14.74 -26.13 8.96
C SER A 13 -15.31 -24.80 8.47
N LEU A 14 -16.46 -24.36 9.00
CA LEU A 14 -17.06 -23.06 8.65
C LEU A 14 -16.46 -21.87 9.45
N GLY A 15 -15.91 -22.09 10.64
CA GLY A 15 -15.41 -21.02 11.53
C GLY A 15 -13.98 -20.54 11.27
N GLY A 16 -13.24 -21.16 10.34
CA GLY A 16 -11.80 -20.96 10.20
C GLY A 16 -11.33 -19.62 9.62
N CYS A 17 -12.19 -18.82 8.99
CA CYS A 17 -11.76 -17.58 8.31
C CYS A 17 -11.66 -16.34 9.21
N PHE A 18 -12.24 -16.35 10.42
CA PHE A 18 -12.25 -15.16 11.30
C PHE A 18 -11.22 -15.19 12.43
N LEU A 19 -10.69 -16.38 12.77
CA LEU A 19 -9.71 -16.54 13.86
C LEU A 19 -8.26 -16.47 13.40
N LEU A 20 -8.02 -16.47 12.08
CA LEU A 20 -6.68 -16.31 11.54
C LEU A 20 -6.37 -14.81 11.47
N PRO A 21 -5.32 -14.33 12.15
CA PRO A 21 -4.92 -12.93 12.08
C PRO A 21 -4.71 -12.58 10.61
N ASP A 22 -5.24 -11.43 10.19
CA ASP A 22 -5.11 -10.97 8.81
C ASP A 22 -3.63 -10.85 8.47
N ARG A 23 -3.14 -11.88 7.78
CA ARG A 23 -1.73 -12.00 7.47
C ARG A 23 -1.31 -10.88 6.53
N ARG A 24 -2.23 -10.15 5.88
CA ARG A 24 -1.90 -9.10 4.90
C ARG A 24 -1.28 -7.87 5.56
N ALA A 25 -1.59 -7.56 6.82
CA ALA A 25 -1.12 -6.36 7.53
C ALA A 25 0.31 -6.47 8.13
N SER A 26 1.17 -7.34 7.60
CA SER A 26 2.54 -7.50 8.12
C SER A 26 3.53 -6.64 7.32
N CYS A 27 4.05 -5.59 7.96
CA CYS A 27 5.02 -4.66 7.37
C CYS A 27 6.39 -5.29 7.10
N SER A 28 6.63 -6.50 7.62
CA SER A 28 7.88 -7.25 7.43
C SER A 28 7.86 -8.12 6.18
N ARG A 29 6.77 -8.13 5.41
CA ARG A 29 6.74 -8.85 4.14
C ARG A 29 7.32 -7.99 3.02
N PRO A 30 8.06 -8.61 2.09
CA PRO A 30 8.52 -7.91 0.89
C PRO A 30 7.32 -7.31 0.16
N GLN A 31 7.37 -6.00 -0.08
CA GLN A 31 6.32 -5.28 -0.77
C GLN A 31 6.61 -5.18 -2.26
N PRO A 32 5.61 -5.14 -3.16
CA PRO A 32 5.85 -5.09 -4.60
C PRO A 32 6.74 -3.93 -5.05
N TYR A 33 6.63 -2.78 -4.38
CA TYR A 33 7.45 -1.60 -4.66
C TYR A 33 8.94 -1.78 -4.32
N GLU A 34 9.30 -2.73 -3.45
CA GLU A 34 10.71 -2.98 -3.06
C GLU A 34 11.50 -3.61 -4.20
N SER A 35 10.81 -4.25 -5.14
CA SER A 35 11.40 -4.80 -6.37
C SER A 35 11.39 -3.81 -7.55
N ALA A 36 10.87 -2.60 -7.36
CA ALA A 36 10.76 -1.64 -8.45
C ALA A 36 12.14 -1.08 -8.84
N GLU A 37 12.48 -1.19 -10.12
CA GLU A 37 13.69 -0.56 -10.65
C GLU A 37 13.52 0.96 -10.73
N GLN A 38 14.61 1.67 -10.43
CA GLN A 38 14.64 3.11 -10.56
C GLN A 38 14.59 3.50 -12.04
N GLN A 39 13.54 4.21 -12.44
CA GLN A 39 13.45 4.77 -13.80
C GLN A 39 14.38 5.99 -13.94
N PRO A 40 15.04 6.16 -15.09
CA PRO A 40 15.86 7.34 -15.35
C PRO A 40 15.00 8.61 -15.36
N ALA A 41 15.61 9.74 -15.03
CA ALA A 41 14.95 11.03 -15.11
C ALA A 41 14.52 11.33 -16.57
N LEU A 42 13.38 12.00 -16.72
CA LEU A 42 12.87 12.39 -18.02
C LEU A 42 13.79 13.44 -18.68
N SER A 43 14.21 13.19 -19.92
CA SER A 43 14.99 14.14 -20.70
C SER A 43 14.10 15.20 -21.34
N VAL A 44 14.58 16.45 -21.37
CA VAL A 44 13.90 17.54 -22.07
C VAL A 44 14.40 17.56 -23.52
N PRO A 45 13.52 17.45 -24.52
CA PRO A 45 13.92 17.47 -25.92
C PRO A 45 14.42 18.87 -26.35
N GLU A 46 15.21 18.93 -27.42
CA GLU A 46 15.73 20.19 -27.94
C GLU A 46 14.59 21.16 -28.30
N GLY A 47 14.74 22.43 -27.91
CA GLY A 47 13.72 23.46 -28.10
C GLY A 47 12.57 23.43 -27.08
N ALA A 48 12.48 22.42 -26.21
CA ALA A 48 11.51 22.40 -25.12
C ALA A 48 12.07 23.05 -23.86
N THR A 49 11.21 23.81 -23.16
CA THR A 49 11.57 24.40 -21.87
C THR A 49 11.27 23.40 -20.76
N ALA A 50 12.25 23.14 -19.88
CA ALA A 50 12.03 22.31 -18.71
C ALA A 50 10.97 22.94 -17.78
N PRO A 51 10.11 22.13 -17.12
CA PRO A 51 9.18 22.67 -16.14
C PRO A 51 9.97 23.31 -14.99
N ASP A 52 9.67 24.57 -14.67
CA ASP A 52 10.27 25.26 -13.54
C ASP A 52 9.76 24.65 -12.23
N ARG A 53 10.66 23.98 -11.47
CA ARG A 53 10.35 23.33 -10.20
C ARG A 53 10.66 24.20 -8.98
N ARG A 54 11.24 25.40 -9.17
CA ARG A 54 11.78 26.22 -8.08
C ARG A 54 10.71 26.77 -7.14
N ASN A 55 9.44 26.77 -7.54
CA ASN A 55 8.37 27.37 -6.74
C ASN A 55 7.01 26.62 -6.80
N VAL A 56 6.99 25.38 -7.30
CA VAL A 56 5.73 24.63 -7.51
C VAL A 56 5.22 23.98 -6.22
N MET A 57 6.13 23.58 -5.33
CA MET A 57 5.76 22.88 -4.09
C MET A 57 5.73 23.86 -2.92
N LYS A 58 4.58 24.50 -2.69
CA LYS A 58 4.34 25.21 -1.42
C LYS A 58 4.14 24.16 -0.33
N ILE A 59 5.06 24.11 0.64
CA ILE A 59 4.90 23.26 1.83
C ILE A 59 3.81 23.89 2.70
N PRO A 60 2.66 23.22 2.92
CA PRO A 60 1.63 23.75 3.79
C PRO A 60 2.08 23.69 5.26
N GLU A 61 1.58 24.62 6.08
CA GLU A 61 1.85 24.58 7.51
C GLU A 61 1.17 23.36 8.17
N LEU A 62 1.93 22.64 8.99
CA LEU A 62 1.42 21.53 9.77
C LEU A 62 0.53 22.07 10.89
N LYS A 63 -0.76 21.72 10.86
CA LYS A 63 -1.73 22.08 11.90
C LYS A 63 -1.55 21.31 13.21
N SER A 64 -0.77 20.23 13.19
CA SER A 64 -0.53 19.36 14.32
C SER A 64 0.89 18.79 14.29
N PRO A 65 1.47 18.44 15.44
CA PRO A 65 2.72 17.70 15.47
C PRO A 65 2.58 16.39 14.68
N PRO A 66 3.68 15.90 14.08
CA PRO A 66 3.67 14.61 13.38
C PRO A 66 3.25 13.51 14.36
N PRO A 67 2.47 12.52 13.91
CA PRO A 67 2.06 11.41 14.77
C PRO A 67 3.30 10.65 15.27
N PRO A 68 3.25 10.08 16.49
CA PRO A 68 4.33 9.25 16.99
C PRO A 68 4.55 8.06 16.05
N LYS A 69 5.82 7.75 15.78
CA LYS A 69 6.19 6.57 14.99
C LYS A 69 5.76 5.33 15.76
N ASP A 70 4.75 4.64 15.26
CA ASP A 70 4.39 3.32 15.75
C ASP A 70 5.22 2.28 14.97
N PRO A 71 6.18 1.59 15.62
CA PRO A 71 7.02 0.59 14.97
C PRO A 71 6.24 -0.66 14.54
N THR A 72 4.99 -0.81 15.00
CA THR A 72 4.13 -1.96 14.72
C THR A 72 3.06 -1.68 13.67
N ARG A 73 2.75 -0.40 13.42
CA ARG A 73 1.80 0.03 12.38
C ARG A 73 2.55 0.25 11.08
N CYS A 74 2.16 -0.46 10.03
CA CYS A 74 2.69 -0.19 8.70
C CYS A 74 2.38 1.26 8.32
N LEU A 75 3.33 1.95 7.70
CA LEU A 75 3.00 3.16 6.94
C LEU A 75 1.83 2.80 6.03
N ASP A 76 0.77 3.61 6.07
CA ASP A 76 -0.55 3.29 5.52
C ASP A 76 -0.43 2.54 4.18
N GLU A 77 -1.15 1.41 4.06
CA GLU A 77 -1.17 0.61 2.83
C GLU A 77 -1.35 1.57 1.65
N PRO A 78 -0.41 1.58 0.68
CA PRO A 78 -0.52 2.50 -0.42
C PRO A 78 -1.87 2.25 -1.12
N PRO A 79 -2.60 3.32 -1.50
CA PRO A 79 -3.84 3.13 -2.24
C PRO A 79 -3.56 2.27 -3.48
N PRO A 80 -4.50 1.40 -3.89
CA PRO A 80 -4.32 0.59 -5.07
C PRO A 80 -4.04 1.52 -6.27
N PHE A 81 -3.02 1.19 -7.07
CA PHE A 81 -2.73 1.93 -8.29
C PHE A 81 -3.97 1.86 -9.19
N GLY A 82 -4.68 2.98 -9.34
CA GLY A 82 -5.87 3.09 -10.17
C GLY A 82 -5.58 2.76 -11.62
N GLU A 83 -6.59 2.20 -12.29
CA GLU A 83 -6.55 1.78 -13.68
C GLU A 83 -6.10 2.92 -14.61
N THR A 84 -5.14 2.58 -15.49
CA THR A 84 -4.66 3.38 -16.62
C THR A 84 -3.90 4.67 -16.27
N ARG A 85 -2.57 4.57 -16.30
CA ARG A 85 -1.71 5.73 -16.57
C ARG A 85 -2.22 6.39 -17.87
N PRO A 86 -2.67 7.65 -17.89
CA PRO A 86 -3.04 8.30 -19.14
C PRO A 86 -1.81 8.30 -20.05
N LYS A 87 -1.94 7.66 -21.23
CA LYS A 87 -0.93 7.81 -22.28
C LYS A 87 -0.98 9.27 -22.70
N GLY A 88 0.09 10.02 -22.40
CA GLY A 88 0.21 11.41 -22.82
C GLY A 88 -0.02 11.49 -24.32
N SER A 89 -1.01 12.30 -24.70
CA SER A 89 -1.36 12.67 -26.07
C SER A 89 -0.36 13.67 -26.65
#